data_AF-A0A0P4W670-F1
#
_entry.id   AF-A0A0P4W670-F1
#
_cell.length_a   1.000
_cell.length_b   1.000
_cell.length_c   1.000
_cell.angle_alpha   90.00
_cell.angle_beta   90.00
_cell.angle_gamma   90.00
#
_symmetry.space_group_name_H-M   'P 1'
#
loop_
_entity.id
_entity.type
_entity.pdbx_description
1 polymer ?
#
loop_
_entity_poly.entity_id
_entity_poly.type
_entity_poly.pdbx_seq_one_letter_code
_entity_poly.pdbx_strand_id
1 'polypeptide(L)'
;MSFFINLTNVEAAAGRSLYNMSYNLVMPFEGNFYGGNWVQWFDKNWGIVFYMVGAYMAVVFGLQAWMETRPAFDLRKQLFVWNVILAVFSLYGGIRSLQELIYVYTNFGLYSTYCLCGLR
;
A
#
# COMPACT_ATOMS: atom_id res chain seq x y z
N MET A 1 12.11 -24.80 -17.60
CA MET A 1 11.25 -25.90 -17.09
C MET A 1 11.57 -26.09 -15.61
N SER A 2 10.53 -25.99 -14.77
CA SER A 2 10.49 -26.52 -13.40
C SER A 2 11.31 -25.78 -12.32
N PHE A 3 10.87 -24.58 -11.95
CA PHE A 3 11.12 -24.05 -10.60
C PHE A 3 9.79 -23.70 -9.93
N PHE A 4 8.89 -24.68 -9.90
CA PHE A 4 7.73 -24.66 -9.01
C PHE A 4 8.21 -25.08 -7.62
N ILE A 5 8.66 -24.11 -6.83
CA ILE A 5 8.68 -24.27 -5.38
C ILE A 5 7.22 -24.52 -4.97
N ASN A 6 7.00 -25.53 -4.14
CA ASN A 6 5.70 -25.93 -3.63
C ASN A 6 5.15 -24.80 -2.72
N LEU A 7 4.46 -23.83 -3.31
CA LEU A 7 4.06 -22.54 -2.73
C LEU A 7 2.92 -22.64 -1.69
N THR A 8 2.25 -23.78 -1.59
CA THR A 8 1.08 -23.94 -0.70
C THR A 8 1.41 -23.85 0.80
N ASN A 9 2.64 -24.23 1.20
CA ASN A 9 3.07 -24.17 2.60
C ASN A 9 3.67 -22.80 2.99
N VAL A 10 4.14 -22.03 2.00
CA VAL A 10 4.72 -20.69 2.21
C VAL A 10 3.61 -19.63 2.27
N GLU A 11 2.56 -19.76 1.45
CA GLU A 11 1.35 -18.94 1.53
C GLU A 11 0.65 -19.08 2.90
N ALA A 12 0.68 -20.28 3.50
CA ALA A 12 0.16 -20.53 4.85
C ALA A 12 1.00 -19.87 5.97
N ALA A 13 2.28 -19.60 5.73
CA ALA A 13 3.17 -18.89 6.64
C ALA A 13 3.11 -17.36 6.44
N ALA A 14 2.90 -16.88 5.21
CA ALA A 14 2.68 -15.47 4.91
C ALA A 14 1.39 -14.91 5.55
N GLY A 15 0.42 -15.78 5.84
CA GLY A 15 -0.78 -15.47 6.62
C GLY A 15 -0.60 -15.55 8.14
N ARG A 16 0.55 -16.03 8.64
CA ARG A 16 0.85 -16.16 10.07
C ARG A 16 2.08 -15.34 10.42
N SER A 17 1.84 -14.08 10.77
CA SER A 17 2.77 -13.26 11.53
C SER A 17 3.35 -14.10 12.68
N LEU A 18 4.62 -14.52 12.57
CA LEU A 18 5.29 -15.39 13.55
C LEU A 18 5.53 -14.68 14.89
N TYR A 19 5.25 -13.38 14.95
CA TYR A 19 5.11 -12.62 16.16
C TYR A 19 3.61 -12.38 16.43
N ASN A 20 3.09 -13.00 17.49
CA ASN A 20 1.85 -12.56 18.14
C ASN A 20 2.19 -11.26 18.89
N MET A 21 2.35 -10.17 18.13
CA MET A 21 2.45 -8.84 18.72
C MET A 21 1.06 -8.50 19.23
N SER A 22 0.81 -8.79 20.51
CA SER A 22 -0.38 -8.34 21.21
C SER A 22 -0.19 -6.86 21.54
N TYR A 23 -0.46 -6.01 20.55
CA TYR A 23 -0.45 -4.57 20.72
C TYR A 23 -1.80 -4.11 21.28
N ASN A 24 -1.78 -3.22 22.26
CA ASN A 24 -3.00 -2.63 22.86
C ASN A 24 -3.61 -1.52 21.98
N LEU A 25 -3.08 -1.30 20.78
CA LEU A 25 -3.46 -0.22 19.86
C LEU A 25 -4.20 -0.74 18.61
N VAL A 26 -4.81 -1.92 18.68
CA VAL A 26 -5.73 -2.38 17.62
C VAL A 26 -6.98 -1.53 17.74
N MET A 27 -7.29 -0.71 16.74
CA MET A 27 -8.58 -0.03 16.74
C MET A 27 -9.68 -1.07 16.48
N PRO A 28 -10.89 -0.91 17.05
CA PRO A 28 -11.96 -1.91 16.93
C PRO A 28 -12.39 -2.21 15.49
N PHE A 29 -12.10 -1.31 14.53
CA PHE A 29 -12.34 -1.53 13.10
C PHE A 29 -11.25 -2.36 12.40
N GLU A 30 -10.02 -2.40 12.94
CA GLU A 30 -8.90 -3.18 12.39
C GLU A 30 -9.00 -4.66 12.80
N GLY A 31 -9.55 -4.95 13.97
CA GLY A 31 -9.68 -6.33 14.47
C GLY A 31 -10.55 -7.25 13.59
N ASN A 32 -11.42 -6.69 12.75
CA ASN A 32 -12.27 -7.44 11.82
C ASN A 32 -11.80 -7.35 10.35
N PHE A 33 -10.66 -6.71 10.08
CA PHE A 33 -10.18 -6.52 8.72
C PHE A 33 -9.42 -7.75 8.20
N TYR A 34 -10.10 -8.60 7.44
CA TYR A 34 -9.48 -9.73 6.74
C TYR A 34 -8.74 -9.26 5.46
N GLY A 35 -7.50 -8.82 5.60
CA GLY A 35 -6.66 -8.37 4.48
C GLY A 35 -6.20 -9.49 3.53
N GLY A 36 -6.19 -10.75 3.98
CA GLY A 36 -5.64 -11.87 3.22
C GLY A 36 -6.32 -12.11 1.86
N ASN A 37 -7.62 -11.87 1.75
CA ASN A 37 -8.36 -12.04 0.50
C ASN A 37 -7.89 -11.08 -0.59
N TRP A 38 -7.59 -9.83 -0.23
CA TRP A 38 -7.09 -8.82 -1.17
C TRP A 38 -5.67 -9.11 -1.63
N VAL A 39 -4.81 -9.58 -0.72
CA VAL A 39 -3.44 -9.97 -1.04
C VAL A 39 -3.44 -11.14 -2.03
N GLN A 40 -4.22 -12.19 -1.75
CA GLN A 40 -4.34 -13.35 -2.66
C GLN A 40 -4.94 -12.96 -4.02
N TRP A 41 -5.89 -12.03 -4.03
CA TRP A 41 -6.47 -11.53 -5.28
C TRP A 41 -5.44 -10.77 -6.12
N PHE A 42 -4.64 -9.92 -5.49
CA PHE A 42 -3.60 -9.14 -6.17
C PHE A 42 -2.48 -10.04 -6.70
N ASP A 43 -2.06 -11.05 -5.92
CA ASP A 43 -1.03 -12.01 -6.34
C ASP A 43 -1.45 -12.79 -7.60
N LYS A 44 -2.71 -13.22 -7.66
CA LYS A 44 -3.29 -13.89 -8.84
C LYS A 44 -3.45 -12.96 -10.05
N ASN A 45 -3.64 -11.66 -9.83
CA ASN A 45 -3.96 -10.68 -10.87
C ASN A 45 -2.93 -9.56 -10.99
N TRP A 46 -1.66 -9.84 -10.69
CA TRP A 46 -0.58 -8.85 -10.67
C TRP A 46 -0.42 -8.09 -12.00
N GLY A 47 -0.77 -8.73 -13.12
CA GLY A 47 -0.72 -8.14 -14.46
C GLY A 47 -1.70 -6.98 -14.68
N ILE A 48 -2.72 -6.82 -13.82
CA ILE A 48 -3.69 -5.72 -13.92
C ILE A 48 -3.03 -4.34 -13.83
N VAL A 49 -1.88 -4.26 -13.15
CA VAL A 49 -1.10 -3.02 -13.00
C VAL A 49 -0.65 -2.47 -14.34
N PHE A 50 -0.21 -3.33 -15.28
CA PHE A 50 0.21 -2.87 -16.60
C PHE A 50 -0.94 -2.27 -17.40
N TYR A 51 -2.13 -2.86 -17.32
CA TYR A 51 -3.32 -2.33 -17.97
C TYR A 51 -3.70 -0.96 -17.39
N MET A 52 -3.64 -0.79 -16.06
CA MET A 52 -3.90 0.50 -15.42
C MET A 52 -2.89 1.58 -15.82
N VAL A 53 -1.59 1.24 -15.87
CA VAL A 53 -0.54 2.18 -16.30
C VAL A 53 -0.72 2.56 -17.76
N GLY A 54 -1.00 1.60 -18.64
CA GLY A 54 -1.28 1.86 -20.06
C GLY A 54 -2.49 2.78 -20.24
N ALA A 55 -3.58 2.53 -19.51
CA ALA A 55 -4.77 3.38 -19.53
C ALA A 55 -4.46 4.80 -19.02
N TYR A 56 -3.70 4.93 -17.93
CA TYR A 56 -3.28 6.22 -17.40
C TYR A 56 -2.48 7.04 -18.44
N MET A 57 -1.48 6.41 -19.08
CA MET A 57 -0.68 7.07 -20.10
C MET A 57 -1.52 7.50 -21.31
N ALA A 58 -2.44 6.65 -21.77
CA ALA A 58 -3.35 6.97 -22.86
C ALA A 58 -4.24 8.18 -22.54
N VAL A 59 -4.76 8.25 -21.30
CA VAL A 59 -5.57 9.39 -20.84
C VAL A 59 -4.75 10.67 -20.77
N VAL A 60 -3.53 10.63 -20.22
CA VAL A 60 -2.66 11.82 -20.11
C VAL A 60 -2.29 12.38 -21.48
N PHE A 61 -1.80 11.54 -22.41
CA PHE A 61 -1.43 11.99 -23.75
C PHE A 61 -2.65 12.40 -24.58
N GLY A 62 -3.77 11.69 -24.44
CA GLY A 62 -5.03 12.05 -25.10
C GLY A 62 -5.57 13.40 -24.64
N LEU A 63 -5.53 13.66 -23.33
CA LEU A 63 -5.89 14.97 -22.75
C LEU A 63 -4.95 16.07 -23.22
N GLN A 64 -3.65 15.79 -23.31
CA GLN A 64 -2.67 16.77 -23.79
C GLN A 64 -2.96 17.19 -25.23
N ALA A 65 -3.13 16.24 -26.16
CA ALA A 65 -3.46 16.51 -27.56
C ALA A 65 -4.80 17.25 -27.71
N TRP A 66 -5.78 16.93 -26.86
CA TRP A 66 -7.07 17.61 -26.84
C TRP A 66 -6.98 19.07 -26.34
N MET A 67 -6.08 19.34 -25.39
CA MET A 67 -5.89 20.67 -24.81
C MET A 67 -5.03 21.62 -25.67
N GLU A 68 -4.34 21.13 -26.72
CA GLU A 68 -3.52 21.99 -27.60
C GLU A 68 -4.30 23.12 -28.28
N THR A 69 -5.61 22.94 -28.48
CA THR A 69 -6.49 23.92 -29.14
C THR A 69 -7.28 24.80 -28.15
N ARG A 70 -7.08 24.64 -26.84
CA ARG A 70 -7.91 25.24 -25.78
C ARG A 70 -7.06 26.04 -24.78
N PRO A 71 -7.59 27.12 -24.18
CA PRO A 71 -6.89 27.82 -23.10
C PRO A 71 -6.78 26.94 -21.84
N ALA A 72 -5.69 27.13 -21.09
CA ALA A 72 -5.43 26.37 -19.86
C ALA A 72 -6.52 26.59 -18.81
N PHE A 73 -6.95 25.51 -18.16
CA PHE A 73 -7.92 25.57 -17.07
C PHE A 73 -7.27 26.11 -15.78
N ASP A 74 -7.95 27.03 -15.10
CA ASP A 74 -7.56 27.46 -13.75
C ASP A 74 -8.02 26.44 -12.71
N LEU A 75 -7.18 25.42 -12.52
CA LEU A 75 -7.42 24.34 -11.55
C LEU A 75 -6.88 24.65 -10.15
N ARG A 76 -6.42 25.88 -9.86
CA ARG A 76 -5.73 26.22 -8.60
C ARG A 76 -6.52 25.83 -7.36
N LYS A 77 -7.83 26.12 -7.34
CA LYS A 77 -8.71 25.76 -6.22
C LYS A 77 -8.84 24.25 -6.06
N GLN A 78 -9.01 23.53 -7.17
CA GLN A 78 -9.15 22.07 -7.18
C GLN A 78 -7.85 21.37 -6.75
N LEU A 79 -6.70 21.84 -7.25
CA LEU A 79 -5.38 21.36 -6.83
C LEU A 79 -5.13 21.64 -5.35
N PHE A 80 -5.56 22.79 -4.84
CA PHE A 80 -5.44 23.10 -3.42
C PHE A 80 -6.23 22.09 -2.56
N VAL A 81 -7.51 21.86 -2.90
CA VAL A 81 -8.34 20.87 -2.20
C VAL A 81 -7.73 19.47 -2.27
N TRP A 82 -7.24 19.06 -3.44
CA TRP A 82 -6.58 17.76 -3.61
C TRP A 82 -5.33 17.61 -2.73
N ASN A 83 -4.49 18.63 -2.69
CA ASN A 83 -3.29 18.61 -1.83
C ASN A 83 -3.65 18.58 -0.34
N VAL A 84 -4.70 19.26 0.09
CA VAL A 84 -5.17 19.19 1.49
C VAL A 84 -5.66 17.79 1.84
N ILE A 85 -6.44 17.14 0.96
CA ILE A 85 -6.90 15.76 1.16
C ILE A 85 -5.70 14.82 1.27
N LEU A 86 -4.73 14.93 0.37
CA LEU A 86 -3.50 14.12 0.41
C LEU A 86 -2.69 14.39 1.68
N ALA A 87 -2.61 15.63 2.15
CA ALA A 87 -1.89 15.98 3.36
C ALA A 87 -2.54 15.36 4.61
N VAL A 88 -3.87 15.41 4.72
CA VAL A 88 -4.61 14.77 5.82
C VAL A 88 -4.43 13.25 5.80
N PHE A 89 -4.55 12.64 4.61
CA PHE A 89 -4.32 11.20 4.43
C PHE A 89 -2.91 10.80 4.84
N SER A 90 -1.91 11.56 4.40
CA SER A 90 -0.50 11.33 4.71
C SER A 90 -0.22 11.49 6.22
N LEU A 91 -0.77 12.53 6.85
CA LEU A 91 -0.62 12.74 8.30
C LEU A 91 -1.24 11.59 9.10
N TYR A 92 -2.44 11.14 8.73
CA TYR A 92 -3.11 10.03 9.40
C TYR A 92 -2.32 8.72 9.25
N GLY A 93 -1.89 8.40 8.02
CA GLY A 93 -1.06 7.22 7.75
C GLY A 93 0.30 7.28 8.46
N GLY A 94 0.89 8.48 8.53
CA GLY A 94 2.14 8.74 9.23
C GLY A 94 2.03 8.53 10.74
N ILE A 95 1.00 9.08 11.39
CA ILE A 95 0.77 8.89 12.84
C ILE A 95 0.62 7.40 13.16
N ARG A 96 -0.14 6.65 12.35
CA ARG A 96 -0.32 5.21 12.55
C ARG A 96 0.95 4.41 12.32
N SER A 97 1.66 4.66 11.22
CA SER A 97 2.93 3.98 10.93
C SER A 97 3.99 4.30 11.99
N LEU A 98 3.98 5.53 12.52
CA LEU A 98 4.90 5.99 13.55
C LEU A 98 4.62 5.33 14.91
N GLN A 99 3.36 5.11 15.26
CA GLN A 99 2.99 4.40 16.50
C GLN A 99 3.54 2.98 16.51
N GLU A 100 3.37 2.24 15.40
CA GLU A 100 3.94 0.91 15.23
C GLU A 100 5.47 0.94 15.28
N LEU A 101 6.08 1.92 14.60
CA LEU A 101 7.53 2.09 14.59
C LEU A 101 8.11 2.36 15.99
N ILE A 102 7.49 3.24 16.78
CA ILE A 102 7.90 3.57 18.15
C ILE A 102 7.76 2.35 19.06
N TYR A 103 6.67 1.59 18.91
CA TYR A 103 6.45 0.37 19.69
C TYR A 103 7.53 -0.68 19.40
N VAL A 104 7.83 -0.95 18.12
CA VAL A 104 8.90 -1.89 17.75
C VAL A 104 10.26 -1.40 18.23
N TYR A 105 10.55 -0.10 18.07
CA TYR A 105 11.80 0.52 18.49
C TYR A 105 12.05 0.37 19.99
N THR A 106 11.03 0.62 20.83
CA THR A 106 11.15 0.57 22.29
C THR A 106 11.24 -0.84 22.84
N ASN A 107 10.58 -1.83 22.22
CA ASN A 107 10.56 -3.21 22.73
C ASN A 107 11.66 -4.10 22.14
N PHE A 108 12.04 -3.90 20.87
CA PHE A 108 12.92 -4.82 20.15
C PHE A 108 14.18 -4.15 19.55
N GLY A 109 14.34 -2.84 19.75
CA GLY A 109 15.47 -2.05 19.23
C GLY A 109 15.45 -1.84 17.71
N LEU A 110 16.35 -1.00 17.21
CA LEU A 110 16.43 -0.65 15.77
C LEU A 110 16.68 -1.85 14.87
N TYR A 111 17.45 -2.84 15.34
CA TYR A 111 17.81 -4.01 14.53
C TYR A 111 16.58 -4.81 14.10
N SER A 112 15.57 -4.91 14.96
CA SER A 112 14.34 -5.65 14.66
C SER A 112 13.46 -4.95 13.63
N THR A 113 13.53 -3.62 13.51
CA THR A 113 12.76 -2.85 12.51
C THR A 113 13.21 -3.12 11.07
N TYR A 114 14.50 -3.35 10.86
CA TYR A 114 15.08 -3.57 9.51
C TYR A 114 15.34 -5.05 9.20
N CYS A 115 15.64 -5.87 10.22
CA CYS A 115 16.07 -7.26 10.05
C CYS A 115 14.94 -8.29 10.21
N LEU A 116 13.70 -7.88 10.51
CA LEU A 116 12.51 -8.68 10.23
C LEU A 116 12.22 -8.69 8.71
N CYS A 117 13.21 -9.12 7.94
CA CYS A 117 12.99 -9.56 6.58
C CYS A 117 12.36 -10.94 6.71
N GLY A 118 11.05 -11.03 6.43
CA GLY A 118 10.40 -12.32 6.24
C GLY A 118 11.25 -13.18 5.32
N LEU A 119 11.76 -14.28 5.87
CA LEU A 119 12.32 -15.36 5.09
C LEU A 119 11.24 -15.77 4.08
N ARG A 120 11.58 -15.58 2.80
CA ARG A 120 10.77 -15.98 1.65
C ARG A 120 10.39 -17.45 1.72
#